data_AF-E0U994-F1
#
_entry.id   AF-E0U994-F1
#
_cell.length_a   1.000
_cell.length_b   1.000
_cell.length_c   1.000
_cell.angle_alpha   90.00
_cell.angle_beta   90.00
_cell.angle_gamma   90.00
#
_symmetry.space_group_name_H-M   'P 1'
#
loop_
_entity.id
_entity.type
_entity.pdbx_description
1 polymer ?
#
loop_
_entity_poly.entity_id
_entity_poly.type
_entity_poly.pdbx_seq_one_letter_code
_entity_poly.pdbx_strand_id
1 'polypeptide(L)'
;MAKLSKIGENTSYLKKQTYDTGLLYKSTVPELEISNNDLNLIFSQNSVQRQVTRRVKEHIHQKDEEILCKIHYIPMVLREKYGHGDVALDMYYLACPHPGCGQTVKLKSAAQLAAFLRRKEGRGIVN
;
A
#
# COMPACT_ATOMS: atom_id res chain seq x y z
N MET A 1 26.37 5.80 -61.06
CA MET A 1 25.07 5.23 -61.51
C MET A 1 24.46 4.44 -60.36
N ALA A 2 23.16 4.62 -60.14
CA ALA A 2 22.40 4.17 -58.97
C ALA A 2 21.81 2.76 -59.08
N LYS A 3 21.66 2.07 -57.93
CA LYS A 3 20.44 1.39 -57.40
C LYS A 3 20.85 0.52 -56.21
N LEU A 4 20.51 0.84 -54.95
CA LEU A 4 19.22 0.69 -54.27
C LEU A 4 18.61 -0.73 -54.36
N SER A 5 18.81 -1.52 -53.32
CA SER A 5 17.92 -2.63 -52.94
C SER A 5 17.61 -2.52 -51.44
N LYS A 6 16.35 -2.17 -51.16
CA LYS A 6 15.74 -2.01 -49.84
C LYS A 6 15.62 -3.37 -49.15
N ILE A 7 15.98 -3.45 -47.89
CA ILE A 7 15.50 -4.50 -46.99
C ILE A 7 14.69 -3.78 -45.92
N GLY A 8 13.39 -4.05 -45.92
CA GLY A 8 12.38 -3.33 -45.16
C GLY A 8 12.58 -3.46 -43.66
N GLU A 9 12.54 -2.30 -43.02
CA GLU A 9 12.41 -2.13 -41.57
C GLU A 9 11.11 -2.79 -41.11
N ASN A 10 11.22 -3.89 -40.37
CA ASN A 10 10.08 -4.54 -39.72
C ASN A 10 9.79 -3.83 -38.39
N THR A 11 9.35 -2.58 -38.47
CA THR A 11 8.96 -1.73 -37.33
C THR A 11 7.47 -1.90 -37.01
N SER A 12 7.04 -3.12 -36.65
CA SER A 12 5.64 -3.37 -36.28
C SER A 12 5.42 -3.95 -34.88
N TYR A 13 6.42 -3.90 -33.99
CA TYR A 13 6.28 -4.42 -32.61
C TYR A 13 6.36 -3.36 -31.50
N LEU A 14 6.29 -2.07 -31.83
CA LEU A 14 6.34 -0.97 -30.83
C LEU A 14 5.10 -0.08 -30.86
N LYS A 15 3.91 -0.67 -30.97
CA LYS A 15 2.65 0.09 -30.89
C LYS A 15 1.51 -0.70 -30.23
N LYS A 16 1.67 -0.99 -28.93
CA LYS A 16 0.66 -1.48 -27.96
C LYS A 16 1.42 -1.59 -26.62
N GLN A 17 1.05 -1.03 -25.48
CA GLN A 17 -0.18 -0.45 -24.95
C GLN A 17 0.21 0.66 -23.95
N THR A 18 -0.01 1.93 -24.30
CA THR A 18 0.03 3.03 -23.32
C THR A 18 -1.35 3.30 -22.69
N TYR A 19 -2.36 2.51 -23.07
CA TYR A 19 -3.74 2.65 -22.57
C TYR A 19 -4.03 1.76 -21.35
N ASP A 20 -3.24 0.71 -21.11
CA ASP A 20 -3.44 -0.18 -19.95
C ASP A 20 -2.83 0.37 -18.65
N THR A 21 -1.85 1.27 -18.74
CA THR A 21 -1.29 1.94 -17.54
C THR A 21 -2.30 2.88 -16.88
N GLY A 22 -3.26 3.41 -17.64
CA GLY A 22 -4.34 4.25 -17.12
C GLY A 22 -5.42 3.47 -16.35
N LEU A 23 -5.54 2.15 -16.57
CA LEU A 23 -6.42 1.27 -15.82
C LEU A 23 -5.76 0.70 -14.55
N LEU A 24 -4.42 0.76 -14.46
CA LEU A 24 -3.64 0.20 -13.35
C LEU A 24 -3.33 1.20 -12.24
N TYR A 25 -3.47 2.50 -12.49
CA TYR A 25 -3.11 3.54 -11.54
C TYR A 25 -4.38 4.24 -11.08
N LYS A 26 -4.80 4.02 -9.83
CA LYS A 26 -5.67 4.97 -9.12
C LYS A 26 -4.96 6.33 -9.19
N SER A 27 -5.35 7.13 -10.18
CA SER A 27 -4.81 8.45 -10.47
C SER A 27 -4.87 9.29 -9.21
N THR A 28 -3.72 9.86 -8.83
CA THR A 28 -3.45 10.69 -7.64
C THR A 28 -3.49 9.93 -6.32
N VAL A 29 -2.46 9.13 -6.04
CA VAL A 29 -2.09 8.74 -4.69
C VAL A 29 -0.98 9.69 -4.21
N PRO A 30 -1.29 10.72 -3.42
CA PRO A 30 -0.29 11.63 -2.84
C PRO A 30 0.94 10.92 -2.27
N GLU A 31 0.79 9.76 -1.61
CA GLU A 31 1.92 9.04 -1.03
C GLU A 31 2.77 8.26 -2.04
N LEU A 32 2.33 8.12 -3.31
CA LEU A 32 3.17 7.62 -4.40
C LEU A 32 3.96 8.75 -5.08
N GLU A 33 3.53 10.00 -4.91
CA GLU A 33 4.25 11.19 -5.38
C GLU A 33 5.31 11.66 -4.37
N ILE A 34 5.10 11.33 -3.09
CA ILE A 34 6.02 11.61 -2.00
C ILE A 34 7.04 10.47 -1.88
N SER A 35 8.33 10.79 -1.78
CA SER A 35 9.34 9.76 -1.55
C SER A 35 9.15 9.09 -0.18
N ASN A 36 9.55 7.83 -0.03
CA ASN A 36 9.49 7.15 1.28
C ASN A 36 10.25 7.92 2.38
N ASN A 37 11.31 8.65 2.02
CA ASN A 37 12.07 9.47 2.96
C ASN A 37 11.26 10.66 3.46
N ASP A 38 10.56 11.34 2.56
CA ASP A 38 9.70 12.48 2.92
C ASP A 38 8.49 12.02 3.72
N LEU A 39 7.90 10.86 3.38
CA LEU A 39 6.81 10.27 4.15
C LEU A 39 7.25 9.92 5.58
N ASN A 40 8.46 9.38 5.74
CA ASN A 40 9.03 9.10 7.07
C ASN A 40 9.32 10.40 7.83
N LEU A 41 9.76 11.46 7.17
CA LEU A 41 9.98 12.77 7.78
C LEU A 41 8.66 13.40 8.26
N ILE A 42 7.60 13.34 7.45
CA ILE A 42 6.26 13.79 7.84
C ILE A 42 5.77 12.96 9.03
N PHE A 43 5.91 11.63 8.95
CA PHE A 43 5.51 10.73 10.01
C PHE A 43 6.34 10.87 11.30
N SER A 44 7.55 11.44 11.26
CA SER A 44 8.34 11.72 12.45
C SER A 44 7.71 12.80 13.36
N GLN A 45 6.77 13.59 12.83
CA GLN A 45 6.06 14.61 13.60
C GLN A 45 5.07 13.97 14.58
N ASN A 46 5.18 14.31 15.86
CA ASN A 46 4.34 13.77 16.94
C ASN A 46 2.83 13.95 16.68
N SER A 47 2.42 15.09 16.11
CA SER A 47 1.03 15.35 15.75
C SER A 47 0.51 14.35 14.71
N VAL A 48 1.31 14.08 13.68
CA VAL A 48 1.00 13.12 12.61
C VAL A 48 0.93 11.70 13.19
N GLN A 49 1.88 11.29 14.02
CA GLN A 49 1.84 9.96 14.64
C GLN A 49 0.58 9.76 15.46
N ARG A 50 0.22 10.72 16.33
CA ARG A 50 -1.02 10.63 17.14
C ARG A 50 -2.26 10.55 16.25
N GLN A 51 -2.31 11.36 15.19
CA GLN A 51 -3.44 11.36 14.25
C GLN A 51 -3.57 10.02 13.52
N VAL A 52 -2.46 9.49 13.01
CA VAL A 52 -2.42 8.19 12.32
C VAL A 52 -2.81 7.07 13.26
N THR A 53 -2.22 7.02 14.46
CA THR A 53 -2.56 6.03 15.48
C THR A 53 -4.05 6.06 15.82
N ARG A 54 -4.62 7.24 16.06
CA ARG A 54 -6.07 7.39 16.33
C ARG A 54 -6.91 6.82 15.19
N ARG A 55 -6.61 7.19 13.94
CA ARG A 55 -7.34 6.74 12.75
C ARG A 55 -7.24 5.22 12.56
N VAL A 56 -6.06 4.64 12.67
CA VAL A 56 -5.88 3.19 12.56
C VAL A 56 -6.65 2.46 13.67
N LYS A 57 -6.66 3.02 14.89
CA LYS A 57 -7.40 2.47 16.03
C LYS A 57 -8.91 2.36 15.78
N GLU A 58 -9.49 3.30 15.04
CA GLU A 58 -10.92 3.30 14.66
C GLU A 58 -11.30 2.09 13.79
N HIS A 59 -10.32 1.42 13.18
CA HIS A 59 -10.51 0.25 12.33
C HIS A 59 -10.16 -1.08 12.98
N ILE A 60 -9.89 -1.12 14.29
CA ILE A 60 -9.62 -2.39 15.00
C ILE A 60 -10.80 -3.37 14.80
N HIS A 61 -10.47 -4.64 14.64
CA HIS A 61 -11.41 -5.74 14.35
C HIS A 61 -12.09 -5.68 12.98
N GLN A 62 -11.81 -4.68 12.14
CA GLN A 62 -12.29 -4.65 10.77
C GLN A 62 -11.39 -5.49 9.85
N LYS A 63 -12.01 -6.12 8.85
CA LYS A 63 -11.33 -6.89 7.79
C LYS A 63 -10.70 -5.97 6.75
N ASP A 64 -9.48 -6.24 6.32
CA ASP A 64 -8.86 -5.62 5.15
C ASP A 64 -9.07 -6.54 3.94
N GLU A 65 -10.00 -6.17 3.06
CA GLU A 65 -10.44 -7.01 1.92
C GLU A 65 -9.34 -7.20 0.86
N GLU A 66 -8.35 -6.31 0.81
CA GLU A 66 -7.24 -6.43 -0.16
C GLU A 66 -6.06 -7.25 0.41
N ILE A 67 -6.03 -7.52 1.72
CA ILE A 67 -4.95 -8.29 2.35
C ILE A 67 -5.48 -9.65 2.80
N LEU A 68 -5.12 -10.69 2.05
CA LEU A 68 -5.57 -12.06 2.28
C LEU A 68 -4.56 -12.89 3.05
N CYS A 69 -5.07 -13.80 3.89
CA CYS A 69 -4.24 -14.85 4.48
C CYS A 69 -3.72 -15.78 3.38
N LYS A 70 -2.41 -16.06 3.39
CA LYS A 70 -1.75 -16.94 2.38
C LYS A 70 -2.19 -18.41 2.44
N ILE A 71 -2.84 -18.83 3.52
CA ILE A 71 -3.29 -20.22 3.73
C ILE A 71 -4.77 -20.37 3.39
N HIS A 72 -5.60 -19.49 3.96
CA HIS A 72 -7.05 -19.60 3.88
C HIS A 72 -7.69 -18.68 2.84
N TYR A 73 -6.91 -17.78 2.24
CA TYR A 73 -7.36 -16.82 1.22
C TYR A 73 -8.56 -15.95 1.64
N ILE A 74 -8.70 -15.72 2.96
CA ILE A 74 -9.71 -14.84 3.54
C ILE A 74 -9.11 -13.50 3.98
N PRO A 75 -9.90 -12.41 3.99
CA PRO A 75 -9.48 -11.12 4.50
C PRO A 75 -8.90 -11.18 5.91
N MET A 76 -7.76 -10.51 6.10
CA MET A 76 -7.12 -10.41 7.41
C MET A 76 -7.74 -9.28 8.24
N VAL A 77 -7.72 -9.42 9.56
CA VAL A 77 -8.38 -8.51 10.50
C VAL A 77 -7.35 -7.66 11.25
N LEU A 78 -7.60 -6.35 11.36
CA LEU A 78 -6.73 -5.47 12.13
C LEU A 78 -6.80 -5.78 13.63
N ARG A 79 -5.61 -5.87 14.24
CA ARG A 79 -5.40 -6.09 15.66
C ARG A 79 -4.36 -5.10 16.18
N GLU A 80 -4.46 -4.80 17.47
CA GLU A 80 -3.48 -4.02 18.22
C GLU A 80 -2.61 -4.97 19.06
N LYS A 81 -1.32 -4.67 19.15
CA LYS A 81 -0.36 -5.40 19.99
C LYS A 81 -0.52 -4.94 21.44
N TYR A 82 -0.46 -5.87 22.40
CA TYR A 82 -0.45 -5.51 23.82
C TYR A 82 0.93 -5.00 24.26
N GLY A 83 0.97 -3.99 25.13
CA GLY A 83 2.21 -3.49 25.75
C GLY A 83 3.17 -2.80 24.78
N HIS A 84 2.65 -2.08 23.78
CA HIS A 84 3.47 -1.22 22.92
C HIS A 84 3.94 0.01 23.72
N GLY A 85 5.13 0.53 23.40
CA GLY A 85 5.75 1.66 24.10
C GLY A 85 5.34 3.03 23.57
N ASP A 86 4.07 3.23 23.23
CA ASP A 86 3.49 4.47 22.65
C ASP A 86 4.04 4.91 21.28
N VAL A 87 4.87 4.11 20.63
CA VAL A 87 5.40 4.40 19.29
C VAL A 87 4.44 3.86 18.22
N ALA A 88 3.91 4.72 17.34
CA ALA A 88 2.92 4.38 16.32
C ALA A 88 3.28 3.18 15.40
N LEU A 89 4.58 2.94 15.18
CA LEU A 89 5.09 1.82 14.39
C LEU A 89 5.10 0.52 15.22
N ASP A 90 4.77 -0.61 14.58
CA ASP A 90 4.70 -1.95 15.22
C ASP A 90 3.58 -2.08 16.29
N MET A 91 2.71 -1.08 16.46
CA MET A 91 1.50 -1.17 17.29
C MET A 91 0.42 -2.06 16.68
N TYR A 92 0.36 -2.12 15.35
CA TYR A 92 -0.76 -2.72 14.62
C TYR A 92 -0.29 -3.83 13.68
N TYR A 93 -1.15 -4.84 13.54
CA TYR A 93 -0.94 -5.95 12.62
C TYR A 93 -2.27 -6.47 12.09
N LEU A 94 -2.23 -7.04 10.90
CA LEU A 94 -3.33 -7.80 10.33
C LEU A 94 -3.14 -9.27 10.70
N ALA A 95 -4.19 -9.94 11.16
CA ALA A 95 -4.17 -11.35 11.56
C ALA A 95 -5.25 -12.15 10.82
N CYS A 96 -4.96 -13.40 10.46
CA CYS A 96 -5.97 -14.29 9.90
C CYS A 96 -7.06 -14.57 10.96
N PRO A 97 -8.36 -14.45 10.63
CA PRO A 97 -9.44 -14.75 11.57
C PRO A 97 -9.74 -16.25 11.72
N HIS A 98 -9.14 -17.13 10.91
CA HIS A 98 -9.37 -18.57 11.01
C HIS A 98 -8.77 -19.12 12.33
N PRO A 99 -9.54 -19.86 13.15
CA PRO A 99 -9.03 -20.51 14.36
C PRO A 99 -7.78 -21.36 14.09
N GLY A 100 -6.75 -21.22 14.93
CA GLY A 100 -5.49 -21.95 14.80
C GLY A 100 -4.50 -21.39 13.75
N CYS A 101 -4.87 -20.36 12.98
CA CYS A 101 -3.98 -19.77 11.99
C CYS A 101 -3.07 -18.69 12.59
N GLY A 102 -1.75 -18.91 12.58
CA GLY A 102 -0.76 -17.93 13.05
C GLY A 102 -0.33 -16.87 12.02
N GLN A 103 -0.95 -16.80 10.85
CA GLN A 103 -0.54 -15.87 9.79
C GLN A 103 -0.84 -14.42 10.19
N THR A 104 0.19 -13.58 10.16
CA THR A 104 0.11 -12.15 10.47
C THR A 104 0.90 -11.31 9.46
N VAL A 105 0.45 -10.06 9.25
CA VAL A 105 1.16 -9.05 8.48
C VAL A 105 1.33 -7.82 9.36
N LYS A 106 2.58 -7.48 9.69
CA LYS A 106 2.91 -6.36 10.58
C LYS A 106 2.90 -5.03 9.82
N LEU A 107 2.38 -3.98 10.45
CA LEU A 107 2.44 -2.61 9.94
C LEU A 107 3.62 -1.88 10.58
N LYS A 108 4.80 -1.94 9.94
CA LYS A 108 6.09 -1.51 10.49
C LYS A 108 6.62 -0.20 9.92
N SER A 109 5.93 0.40 8.96
CA SER A 109 6.39 1.61 8.27
C SER A 109 5.25 2.59 8.03
N ALA A 110 5.60 3.87 7.88
CA ALA A 110 4.65 4.91 7.52
C ALA A 110 3.93 4.58 6.21
N ALA A 111 4.64 4.06 5.20
CA ALA A 111 4.04 3.63 3.94
C ALA A 111 2.98 2.53 4.11
N GLN A 112 3.23 1.54 4.97
CA GLN A 112 2.26 0.48 5.25
C GLN A 112 1.01 1.01 5.98
N LEU A 113 1.19 1.93 6.93
CA LEU A 113 0.08 2.59 7.61
C LEU A 113 -0.72 3.49 6.66
N ALA A 114 -0.04 4.25 5.78
CA ALA A 114 -0.66 5.05 4.74
C ALA A 114 -1.47 4.19 3.78
N ALA A 115 -0.91 3.07 3.31
CA ALA A 115 -1.60 2.14 2.43
C ALA A 115 -2.83 1.53 3.11
N PHE A 116 -2.72 1.14 4.38
CA PHE A 116 -3.86 0.65 5.16
C PHE A 116 -4.97 1.71 5.26
N LEU A 117 -4.64 2.92 5.70
CA LEU A 117 -5.60 4.02 5.83
C LEU A 117 -6.24 4.36 4.48
N ARG A 118 -5.47 4.35 3.40
CA ARG A 118 -5.99 4.62 2.05
C ARG A 118 -7.01 3.58 1.60
N ARG A 119 -6.80 2.29 1.91
CA ARG A 119 -7.80 1.25 1.63
C ARG A 119 -9.06 1.40 2.49
N LYS A 120 -8.92 1.90 3.72
CA LYS A 120 -10.02 2.06 4.68
C LYS A 120 -10.84 3.32 4.53
N GLU A 121 -10.18 4.43 4.24
CA GLU A 121 -10.76 5.77 4.27
C GLU A 121 -10.70 6.46 2.90
N GLY A 122 -10.09 5.84 1.89
CA GLY A 122 -9.81 6.49 0.59
C GLY A 122 -8.63 7.47 0.62
N ARG A 123 -8.00 7.68 1.78
CA ARG A 123 -6.87 8.60 1.99
C ARG A 123 -5.84 8.03 2.97
N GLY A 124 -4.55 8.27 2.74
CA GLY A 124 -3.49 7.77 3.62
C GLY A 124 -3.07 8.80 4.69
N ILE A 125 -1.76 8.96 4.88
CA ILE A 125 -1.19 9.84 5.92
C ILE A 125 -1.18 11.29 5.46
N VAL A 126 -0.82 11.52 4.18
CA VAL A 126 -0.72 12.85 3.59
C VAL A 126 -1.92 13.05 2.70
N ASN A 127 -2.67 14.10 2.97
CA ASN A 127 -3.82 14.51 2.19
C ASN A 127 -3.64 15.96 1.78
#